data_AF-A0A1J5I0W1-F1
#
_entry.id   AF-A0A1J5I0W1-F1
#
_cell.length_a   1.000
_cell.length_b   1.000
_cell.length_c   1.000
_cell.angle_alpha   90.00
_cell.angle_beta   90.00
_cell.angle_gamma   90.00
#
_symmetry.space_group_name_H-M   'P 1'
#
loop_
_entity.id
_entity.type
_entity.pdbx_description
1 polymer ?
#
loop_
_entity_poly.entity_id
_entity_poly.type
_entity_poly.pdbx_seq_one_letter_code
_entity_poly.pdbx_strand_id
1 'polypeptide(L)'
;MALSEYWDRFIDFLTRYDVAAIAELIRGLKWDQVIRTPLFWAIVLPFGCWIIWKRRLRILMLLASGFLFVWLVQETLPPTGGAIPLDRLLLFVAGCVVLIGLNFYFLFIRGD
;
A
#
# COMPACT_ATOMS: atom_id res chain seq x y z
N MET A 1 11.51 16.24 21.61
CA MET A 1 10.25 15.47 21.43
C MET A 1 10.65 14.04 21.17
N ALA A 2 10.26 13.13 22.06
CA ALA A 2 10.84 11.80 22.12
C ALA A 2 10.29 10.92 21.00
N LEU A 3 11.17 10.21 20.30
CA LEU A 3 10.85 9.24 19.25
C LEU A 3 9.80 8.21 19.72
N SER A 4 9.79 7.91 21.03
CA SER A 4 8.84 7.01 21.69
C SER A 4 7.40 7.49 21.58
N GLU A 5 7.14 8.79 21.66
CA GLU A 5 5.78 9.35 21.63
C GLU A 5 5.17 9.30 20.22
N TYR A 6 5.99 9.46 19.19
CA TYR A 6 5.58 9.25 17.80
C TYR A 6 5.39 7.78 17.48
N TRP A 7 6.24 6.91 18.04
CA TRP A 7 6.13 5.46 17.90
C TRP A 7 4.85 4.93 18.56
N ASP A 8 4.54 5.36 19.77
CA ASP A 8 3.34 4.96 20.49
C ASP A 8 2.08 5.40 19.75
N ARG A 9 2.01 6.64 19.25
CA ARG A 9 0.86 7.09 18.43
C ARG A 9 0.75 6.34 17.10
N PHE A 10 1.87 5.93 16.51
CA PHE A 10 1.87 5.14 15.27
C PHE A 10 1.37 3.71 15.53
N ILE A 11 1.80 3.10 16.63
CA ILE A 11 1.30 1.80 17.11
C ILE A 11 -0.19 1.89 17.44
N ASP A 12 -0.62 2.96 18.09
CA ASP A 12 -2.03 3.18 18.46
C ASP A 12 -2.91 3.39 17.21
N PHE A 13 -2.40 4.11 16.20
CA PHE A 13 -3.04 4.23 14.89
C PHE A 13 -3.15 2.86 14.18
N LEU A 14 -2.09 2.05 14.19
CA LEU A 14 -2.08 0.69 13.62
C LEU A 14 -3.01 -0.29 14.36
N THR A 15 -3.24 -0.07 15.65
CA THR A 15 -4.09 -0.91 16.50
C THR A 15 -5.57 -0.52 16.37
N ARG A 16 -5.85 0.77 16.15
CA ARG A 16 -7.22 1.31 16.05
C ARG A 16 -7.82 1.19 14.65
N TYR A 17 -6.98 1.18 13.62
CA TYR A 17 -7.36 0.75 12.28
C TYR A 17 -7.29 -0.77 12.23
N ASP A 18 -8.36 -1.45 11.86
CA ASP A 18 -8.40 -2.92 11.78
C ASP A 18 -7.57 -3.39 10.57
N VAL A 19 -6.25 -3.24 10.67
CA VAL A 19 -5.27 -3.67 9.65
C VAL A 19 -5.43 -5.17 9.41
N ALA A 20 -5.85 -5.91 10.43
CA ALA A 20 -6.22 -7.31 10.32
C ALA A 20 -7.41 -7.49 9.36
N ALA A 21 -8.53 -6.79 9.57
CA ALA A 21 -9.68 -6.87 8.67
C ALA A 21 -9.35 -6.43 7.23
N ILE A 22 -8.53 -5.39 7.04
CA ILE A 22 -8.10 -4.94 5.70
C ILE A 22 -7.18 -5.97 5.04
N ALA A 23 -6.22 -6.52 5.79
CA ALA A 23 -5.33 -7.56 5.30
C ALA A 23 -6.10 -8.85 4.98
N GLU A 24 -7.13 -9.18 5.76
CA GLU A 24 -8.00 -10.34 5.55
C GLU A 24 -8.92 -10.16 4.34
N LEU A 25 -9.46 -8.94 4.12
CA LEU A 25 -10.16 -8.57 2.88
C LEU A 25 -9.24 -8.69 1.67
N ILE A 26 -8.03 -8.13 1.75
CA ILE A 26 -7.04 -8.16 0.67
C ILE A 26 -6.60 -9.60 0.37
N ARG A 27 -6.38 -10.44 1.39
CA ARG A 27 -5.99 -11.84 1.21
C ARG A 27 -7.15 -12.73 0.76
N GLY A 28 -8.37 -12.41 1.19
CA GLY A 28 -9.59 -13.12 0.78
C GLY A 28 -9.93 -12.91 -0.70
N LEU A 29 -9.43 -11.84 -1.32
CA LEU A 29 -9.52 -11.67 -2.77
C LEU A 29 -8.63 -12.69 -3.49
N LYS A 30 -9.24 -13.56 -4.30
CA LYS A 30 -8.54 -14.43 -5.25
C LYS A 30 -7.99 -13.60 -6.41
N TRP A 31 -6.86 -12.93 -6.20
CA TRP A 31 -6.22 -12.02 -7.18
C TRP A 31 -6.02 -12.66 -8.56
N ASP A 32 -5.69 -13.95 -8.61
CA ASP A 32 -5.57 -14.69 -9.88
C ASP A 32 -6.89 -14.71 -10.68
N GLN A 33 -8.04 -14.82 -10.00
CA GLN A 33 -9.35 -14.78 -10.66
C GLN A 33 -9.73 -13.36 -11.09
N VAL A 34 -9.39 -12.36 -10.26
CA VAL A 34 -9.67 -10.95 -10.55
C VAL A 34 -8.92 -10.48 -11.80
N ILE A 35 -7.62 -10.79 -11.90
CA ILE A 35 -6.77 -10.38 -13.02
C ILE A 35 -7.13 -11.14 -14.31
N ARG A 36 -7.64 -12.37 -14.21
CA ARG A 36 -8.12 -13.13 -15.39
C ARG A 36 -9.48 -12.68 -15.89
N THR A 37 -10.20 -11.85 -15.14
CA THR A 37 -11.54 -11.41 -15.54
C THR A 37 -11.42 -10.35 -16.64
N PRO A 38 -12.05 -10.55 -17.82
CA PRO A 38 -11.98 -9.57 -18.93
C PRO A 38 -12.54 -8.20 -18.53
N LEU A 39 -13.49 -8.16 -17.60
CA LEU A 39 -14.04 -6.93 -17.03
C LEU A 39 -12.98 -6.08 -16.28
N PHE A 40 -12.02 -6.73 -15.62
CA PHE A 40 -10.93 -6.04 -14.92
C PHE A 40 -10.07 -5.27 -15.92
N TRP A 41 -9.66 -5.92 -17.02
CA TRP A 41 -8.89 -5.27 -18.08
C TRP A 41 -9.70 -4.20 -18.82
N ALA A 42 -11.01 -4.42 -19.02
CA ALA A 42 -11.90 -3.44 -19.62
C ALA A 42 -12.05 -2.15 -18.78
N ILE A 43 -11.73 -2.17 -17.49
CA ILE A 43 -11.72 -0.98 -16.63
C ILE A 43 -10.30 -0.44 -16.50
N VAL A 44 -9.33 -1.30 -16.20
CA VAL A 44 -7.94 -0.90 -15.91
C VAL A 44 -7.23 -0.31 -17.13
N LEU A 45 -7.40 -0.89 -18.33
CA LEU A 45 -6.77 -0.38 -19.55
C LEU A 45 -7.24 1.01 -19.93
N PRO A 46 -8.56 1.28 -20.11
CA PRO A 46 -9.00 2.61 -20.49
C PRO A 46 -8.76 3.64 -19.39
N PHE A 47 -8.86 3.27 -18.11
CA PHE A 47 -8.53 4.16 -17.00
C PHE A 47 -7.03 4.51 -16.98
N GLY A 48 -6.16 3.52 -17.15
CA GLY A 48 -4.71 3.71 -17.26
C GLY A 48 -4.33 4.56 -18.48
N CYS A 49 -4.88 4.24 -19.66
CA CYS A 49 -4.69 5.02 -20.88
C CYS A 49 -5.16 6.47 -20.71
N TRP A 50 -6.31 6.69 -20.07
CA TRP A 50 -6.84 8.03 -19.81
C TRP A 50 -5.93 8.83 -18.86
N ILE A 51 -5.43 8.20 -17.80
CA ILE A 51 -4.49 8.81 -16.84
C ILE A 51 -3.18 9.21 -17.55
N ILE A 52 -2.63 8.33 -18.37
CA ILE A 52 -1.40 8.59 -19.14
C ILE A 52 -1.64 9.71 -20.15
N TRP A 53 -2.76 9.69 -20.87
CA TRP A 53 -3.14 10.72 -21.84
C TRP A 53 -3.26 12.09 -21.17
N LYS A 54 -3.95 12.17 -20.03
CA LYS A 54 -4.10 13.41 -19.25
C LYS A 54 -2.82 13.80 -18.49
N ARG A 55 -1.71 13.08 -18.67
CA ARG A 55 -0.42 13.25 -17.95
C ARG A 55 -0.60 13.34 -16.44
N ARG A 56 -1.61 12.65 -15.89
CA ARG A 56 -1.89 12.62 -14.44
C ARG A 56 -0.99 11.59 -13.75
N LEU A 57 0.33 11.73 -13.93
CA LEU A 57 1.35 10.83 -13.39
C LEU A 57 1.24 10.69 -11.86
N ARG A 58 0.73 11.70 -11.16
CA ARG A 58 0.45 11.65 -9.72
C ARG A 58 -0.56 10.55 -9.35
N ILE A 59 -1.62 10.40 -10.13
CA ILE A 59 -2.65 9.36 -9.88
C ILE A 59 -2.06 7.98 -10.17
N LEU A 60 -1.28 7.86 -11.23
CA LEU A 60 -0.60 6.61 -11.58
C LEU A 60 0.39 6.18 -10.49
N MET A 61 1.09 7.14 -9.89
CA MET A 61 2.05 6.90 -8.81
C MET A 61 1.36 6.54 -7.50
N LEU A 62 0.23 7.19 -7.18
CA LEU A 62 -0.63 6.77 -6.06
C LEU A 62 -1.12 5.34 -6.23
N LEU A 63 -1.63 4.98 -7.41
CA LEU A 63 -2.06 3.60 -7.71
C LEU A 63 -0.90 2.60 -7.61
N ALA A 64 0.26 2.92 -8.18
CA ALA A 64 1.45 2.08 -8.10
C ALA A 64 1.90 1.89 -6.64
N SER A 65 1.87 2.96 -5.84
CA SER A 65 2.23 2.89 -4.43
C SER A 65 1.23 2.09 -3.60
N GLY A 66 -0.06 2.17 -3.92
CA GLY A 66 -1.09 1.32 -3.33
C GLY A 66 -0.87 -0.16 -3.65
N PHE A 67 -0.55 -0.47 -4.90
CA PHE A 67 -0.23 -1.84 -5.31
C PHE A 67 1.03 -2.36 -4.61
N LEU A 68 2.09 -1.55 -4.54
CA LEU A 68 3.32 -1.90 -3.85
C LEU A 68 3.09 -2.10 -2.35
N PHE A 69 2.24 -1.28 -1.73
CA PHE A 69 1.85 -1.43 -0.32
C PHE A 69 1.09 -2.74 -0.08
N VAL A 70 0.12 -3.07 -0.94
CA VAL A 70 -0.60 -4.35 -0.86
C VAL A 70 0.36 -5.53 -0.99
N TRP A 71 1.32 -5.45 -1.91
CA TRP A 71 2.34 -6.48 -2.06
C TRP A 71 3.24 -6.59 -0.82
N LEU A 72 3.68 -5.46 -0.26
CA LEU A 72 4.47 -5.40 0.97
C LEU A 72 3.72 -6.08 2.13
N VAL A 73 2.44 -5.76 2.31
CA VAL A 73 1.56 -6.37 3.31
C VAL A 73 1.47 -7.88 3.14
N GLN A 74 1.33 -8.38 1.90
CA GLN A 74 1.26 -9.83 1.65
C GLN A 74 2.58 -10.56 1.95
N GLU A 75 3.72 -9.92 1.68
CA GLU A 75 5.04 -10.53 1.87
C GLU A 75 5.48 -10.53 3.34
N THR A 76 5.21 -9.43 4.05
CA THR A 76 5.79 -9.21 5.39
C THR A 76 4.88 -9.64 6.52
N LEU A 77 3.56 -9.51 6.37
CA LEU A 77 2.64 -9.87 7.43
C LEU A 77 2.31 -11.38 7.33
N PRO A 78 2.33 -12.13 8.44
CA PRO A 78 1.81 -13.49 8.50
C PRO A 78 0.26 -13.49 8.56
N PRO A 79 -0.39 -14.66 8.43
CA PRO A 79 -1.80 -14.85 8.76
C PRO A 79 -2.13 -14.35 10.17
N THR A 80 -3.37 -13.91 10.36
CA THR A 80 -3.90 -13.39 11.63
C THR A 80 -3.54 -14.33 12.79
N GLY A 81 -2.85 -13.80 13.81
CA GLY A 81 -2.40 -14.58 14.98
C GLY A 81 -0.98 -15.17 14.90
N GLY A 82 -0.27 -15.03 13.78
CA GLY A 82 1.13 -15.44 13.66
C GLY A 82 2.10 -14.40 14.24
N ALA A 83 3.17 -14.87 14.91
CA ALA A 83 4.24 -13.99 15.36
C ALA A 83 4.95 -13.35 14.14
N ILE A 84 5.08 -12.03 14.14
CA ILE A 84 5.81 -11.30 13.10
C ILE A 84 7.29 -11.31 13.47
N PRO A 85 8.17 -11.89 12.65
CA PRO A 85 9.60 -11.87 12.93
C PRO A 85 10.15 -10.45 12.64
N LEU A 86 11.11 -10.01 13.45
CA LEU A 86 11.57 -8.61 13.50
C LEU A 86 12.14 -8.12 12.16
N ASP A 87 12.80 -9.00 11.42
CA ASP A 87 13.33 -8.78 10.07
C ASP A 87 12.23 -8.39 9.07
N ARG A 88 11.10 -9.09 9.10
CA ARG A 88 9.94 -8.77 8.24
C ARG A 88 9.23 -7.50 8.67
N LEU A 89 9.16 -7.25 9.98
CA LEU A 89 8.62 -5.99 10.50
C LEU A 89 9.47 -4.81 10.06
N LEU A 90 10.80 -4.92 10.14
CA LEU A 90 11.73 -3.91 9.66
C LEU A 90 11.60 -3.67 8.15
N LEU A 91 11.47 -4.74 7.36
CA LEU A 91 11.26 -4.64 5.91
C LEU A 91 9.93 -3.95 5.57
N PHE A 92 8.87 -4.25 6.32
CA PHE A 92 7.57 -3.59 6.20
C PHE A 92 7.67 -2.10 6.51
N VAL A 93 8.24 -1.75 7.66
CA VAL A 93 8.38 -0.36 8.09
C VAL A 93 9.27 0.42 7.11
N ALA A 94 10.40 -0.15 6.69
CA ALA A 94 11.30 0.47 5.71
C ALA A 94 10.59 0.69 4.36
N GLY A 95 9.86 -0.31 3.86
CA GLY A 95 9.08 -0.20 2.63
C GLY A 95 7.99 0.88 2.73
N CYS A 96 7.28 0.95 3.85
CA CYS A 96 6.29 2.01 4.12
C CYS A 96 6.92 3.41 4.15
N VAL A 97 8.07 3.57 4.82
CA VAL A 97 8.78 4.86 4.87
C VAL A 97 9.20 5.32 3.46
N VAL A 98 9.72 4.40 2.64
CA VAL A 98 10.07 4.70 1.25
C VAL A 98 8.82 5.09 0.44
N LEU A 99 7.73 4.33 0.57
CA LEU A 99 6.47 4.60 -0.12
C LEU A 99 5.86 5.95 0.25
N ILE A 100 5.87 6.29 1.54
CA ILE A 100 5.38 7.58 2.06
C ILE A 100 6.28 8.70 1.53
N GLY A 101 7.60 8.56 1.65
CA GLY A 101 8.55 9.57 1.18
C GLY A 101 8.43 9.82 -0.33
N LEU A 102 8.29 8.74 -1.11
CA LEU A 102 8.12 8.82 -2.56
C LEU A 102 6.80 9.52 -2.93
N ASN A 103 5.69 9.18 -2.27
CA ASN A 103 4.42 9.86 -2.46
C ASN A 103 4.49 11.34 -2.05
N PHE A 104 5.10 11.63 -0.90
CA PHE A 104 5.24 12.99 -0.40
C PHE A 104 6.06 13.85 -1.37
N TYR A 105 7.20 13.35 -1.84
CA TYR A 105 8.02 14.01 -2.85
C TYR A 105 7.25 14.29 -4.14
N PHE A 106 6.50 13.31 -4.65
CA PHE A 106 5.83 13.46 -5.94
C PHE A 106 4.53 14.27 -5.87
N LEU A 107 3.84 14.26 -4.72
CA LEU A 107 2.61 15.02 -4.51
C LEU A 107 2.89 16.48 -4.14
N PHE A 108 3.89 16.73 -3.28
CA PHE A 108 4.15 18.07 -2.74
C PHE A 108 5.35 18.77 -3.36
N ILE A 109 6.46 18.07 -3.67
CA ILE A 109 7.70 18.72 -4.12
C ILE A 109 7.77 18.84 -5.65
N ARG A 110 7.41 17.77 -6.37
CA ARG A 110 7.29 17.79 -7.84
C ARG A 110 5.89 18.26 -8.30
N GLY A 111 5.13 18.79 -7.35
CA GLY A 111 3.74 19.22 -7.46
C GLY A 111 3.55 20.59 -8.09
N ASP A 112 4.62 21.38 -8.09
CA ASP A 112 4.77 22.70 -8.72
C ASP A 112 5.75 22.61 -9.91
#